data_AF-B7Q5A4-F1
#
_entry.id   AF-B7Q5A4-F1
#
_cell.length_a   1.000
_cell.length_b   1.000
_cell.length_c   1.000
_cell.angle_alpha   90.00
_cell.angle_beta   90.00
_cell.angle_gamma   90.00
#
_symmetry.space_group_name_H-M   'P 1'
#
loop_
_entity.id
_entity.type
_entity.pdbx_description
1 polymer ?
#
loop_
_entity_poly.entity_id
_entity_poly.type
_entity_poly.pdbx_seq_one_letter_code
_entity_poly.pdbx_strand_id
1 'polypeptide(L)' 'MIEITCNDRLGKKVRVKCNSEDTVGDLKKLIAAQTGTRWDKIVLKKW' A
#
# COMPACT_ATOMS: atom_id res chain seq x y z
N MET A 1 13.15 5.28 6.46
CA MET A 1 12.46 4.99 5.19
C MET A 1 12.39 3.48 5.02
N ILE A 2 11.20 2.95 5.24
CA ILE A 2 10.90 1.52 5.19
C ILE A 2 10.36 1.22 3.80
N GLU A 3 10.74 0.06 3.25
CA GLU A 3 10.13 -0.43 2.02
C GLU A 3 9.16 -1.56 2.35
N ILE A 4 7.88 -1.37 1.99
CA ILE A 4 6.82 -2.33 2.21
C ILE A 4 6.46 -2.95 0.86
N THR A 5 6.32 -4.28 0.84
CA THR A 5 5.82 -4.99 -0.33
C THR A 5 4.35 -5.35 -0.12
N CYS A 6 3.47 -4.86 -0.99
CA CYS A 6 2.05 -5.21 -0.99
C CYS A 6 1.76 -6.16 -2.15
N ASN A 7 1.18 -7.31 -1.86
CA ASN A 7 0.74 -8.28 -2.86
C ASN A 7 -0.77 -8.15 -3.05
N ASP A 8 -1.20 -8.09 -4.31
CA ASP A 8 -2.61 -8.20 -4.68
C ASP A 8 -3.01 -9.66 -4.92
N ARG A 9 -4.32 -9.95 -4.90
CA ARG A 9 -4.90 -11.28 -5.16
C ARG A 9 -4.57 -11.80 -6.56
N LEU A 10 -4.36 -10.90 -7.52
CA LEU A 10 -3.97 -11.21 -8.88
C LEU A 10 -2.45 -11.41 -9.04
N GLY A 11 -1.67 -11.42 -7.95
CA GLY A 11 -0.22 -11.63 -7.96
C GLY A 11 0.60 -10.39 -8.31
N LYS A 12 -0.03 -9.22 -8.48
CA LYS A 12 0.67 -7.94 -8.66
C LYS A 12 1.40 -7.58 -7.37
N LYS A 13 2.72 -7.36 -7.45
CA LYS A 13 3.55 -6.91 -6.32
C LYS A 13 3.85 -5.42 -6.47
N VAL A 14 3.54 -4.65 -5.44
CA VAL A 14 3.75 -3.20 -5.38
C VAL A 14 4.73 -2.93 -4.26
N ARG A 15 5.83 -2.21 -4.54
CA ARG A 15 6.82 -1.80 -3.55
C ARG A 15 6.59 -0.34 -3.21
N VAL A 16 6.26 -0.06 -1.96
CA VAL A 16 5.96 1.29 -1.47
C VAL A 16 7.01 1.68 -0.46
N LYS A 17 7.63 2.83 -0.67
CA LYS A 17 8.51 3.46 0.32
C LYS A 17 7.65 4.32 1.24
N CYS A 18 7.73 4.07 2.54
CA CYS A 18 7.07 4.88 3.57
C CYS A 18 8.05 5.27 4.67
N ASN A 19 7.65 6.19 5.52
CA ASN A 19 8.33 6.52 6.75
C ASN A 19 7.71 5.73 7.92
N SER A 20 8.45 5.64 9.02
CA SER A 20 8.01 4.91 10.22
C SER A 20 6.86 5.61 10.96
N GLU A 21 6.64 6.90 10.66
CA GLU A 21 5.62 7.76 11.27
C GLU A 21 4.32 7.83 10.43
N ASP A 22 4.33 7.28 9.21
CA ASP A 22 3.16 7.33 8.33
C ASP A 22 2.02 6.46 8.88
N THR A 23 0.80 6.99 8.81
CA THR A 23 -0.39 6.25 9.24
C THR A 23 -0.80 5.20 8.20
N VAL A 24 -1.63 4.25 8.62
CA VAL A 24 -2.23 3.26 7.70
C VAL A 24 -3.03 3.95 6.58
N GLY A 25 -3.64 5.11 6.86
CA GLY A 25 -4.36 5.89 5.85
C GLY A 25 -3.45 6.43 4.76
N ASP A 26 -2.28 6.95 5.14
CA ASP A 26 -1.30 7.47 4.18
C ASP A 26 -0.64 6.36 3.39
N LEU A 27 -0.39 5.20 4.02
CA LEU A 27 0.05 4.01 3.30
C LEU A 27 -0.95 3.61 2.21
N LYS A 28 -2.26 3.63 2.49
CA LYS A 28 -3.28 3.35 1.47
C LYS A 28 -3.28 4.37 0.34
N LYS A 29 -3.06 5.66 0.62
CA LYS A 29 -2.95 6.70 -0.42
C LYS A 29 -1.71 6.50 -1.30
N LEU A 30 -0.58 6.10 -0.72
CA LEU A 30 0.64 5.79 -1.46
C LEU A 30 0.45 4.58 -2.38
N ILE A 31 -0.21 3.52 -1.89
CA ILE A 31 -0.56 2.35 -2.71
C ILE A 31 -1.56 2.73 -3.81
N ALA A 32 -2.53 3.59 -3.50
CA ALA A 32 -3.50 4.10 -4.46
C ALA A 32 -2.82 4.87 -5.60
N ALA A 33 -1.82 5.70 -5.29
CA ALA A 33 -1.06 6.45 -6.29
C ALA A 33 -0.32 5.54 -7.29
N GLN A 34 0.18 4.38 -6.84
CA GLN A 34 0.88 3.43 -7.72
C GLN A 34 -0.06 2.46 -8.45
N THR A 35 -1.16 2.08 -7.80
CA THR A 35 -2.05 1.02 -8.30
C THR A 35 -3.22 1.58 -9.12
N GLY A 36 -3.57 2.86 -8.93
CA GLY A 36 -4.72 3.52 -9.56
C GLY A 36 -6.06 3.20 -8.90
N THR A 37 -6.08 2.34 -7.88
CA THR A 37 -7.27 2.00 -7.10
C THR A 37 -7.48 3.03 -5.99
N ARG A 38 -8.72 3.52 -5.81
CA ARG A 38 -9.04 4.42 -4.69
C ARG A 38 -8.68 3.81 -3.34
N TRP A 39 -8.09 4.61 -2.46
CA TRP A 39 -7.62 4.21 -1.12
C TRP A 39 -8.74 3.60 -0.25
N ASP A 40 -9.98 4.06 -0.41
CA ASP A 40 -11.16 3.51 0.29
C ASP A 40 -11.42 2.03 -0.01
N LYS A 41 -11.11 1.60 -1.23
CA LYS A 41 -11.30 0.20 -1.68
C LYS A 41 -10.12 -0.71 -1.31
N ILE A 42 -9.00 -0.14 -0.86
CA ILE A 42 -7.81 -0.90 -0.50
C ILE A 42 -7.99 -1.43 0.93
N VAL A 43 -8.13 -2.75 1.03
CA VAL A 43 -8.17 -3.48 2.30
C VAL A 43 -6.83 -4.16 2.50
N LEU A 44 -6.02 -3.62 3.39
CA LEU A 44 -4.77 -4.24 3.82
C LEU A 44 -5.08 -5.36 4.80
N LYS A 45 -4.59 -6.56 4.52
CA LYS A 45 -4.59 -7.67 5.45
C LYS A 45 -3.15 -8.00 5.81
N LYS A 46 -2.89 -8.18 7.11
CA LYS A 46 -1.64 -8.78 7.55
C LYS A 46 -1.70 -10.25 7.15
N TRP A 47 -0.77 -10.66 6.29
CA TRP A 47 -0.46 -12.06 6.04
C TRP A 47 0.50 -12.54 7.12
#